data_AF-A0A7S4DEA5-F1
#
_entry.id   AF-A0A7S4DEA5-F1
#
_cell.length_a   1.000
_cell.length_b   1.000
_cell.length_c   1.000
_cell.angle_alpha   90.00
_cell.angle_beta   90.00
_cell.angle_gamma   90.00
#
_symmetry.space_group_name_H-M   'P 1'
#
loop_
_entity.id
_entity.type
_entity.pdbx_description
1 polymer ?
#
loop_
_entity_poly.entity_id
_entity_poly.type
_entity_poly.pdbx_seq_one_letter_code
_entity_poly.pdbx_strand_id
1 'polypeptide(L)'
;KFREFIFNLRERTLTKGMQILNELQQIFVHLQCSTQKSWNPSAFIKCLNIPPNQQQDAQEFNKLLLNIVEDTLKKSDVPEIRDFLPKMFQGEISNTTTCRACRYPSERPSKFYELSVQVKGMKRLEDSIESMLIPEALTGSNKYLCSRCHCKQDADRQTVLKKLPPVLNI
;
A
#
# COMPACT_ATOMS: atom_id res chain seq x y z
N LYS A 1 -17.91 4.33 -1.82
CA LYS A 1 -17.03 3.69 -2.83
C LYS A 1 -16.50 2.32 -2.40
N PHE A 2 -15.51 2.18 -1.50
CA PHE A 2 -15.01 0.84 -1.11
C PHE A 2 -16.10 -0.05 -0.47
N ARG A 3 -16.82 0.48 0.54
CA ARG A 3 -17.96 -0.21 1.17
C ARG A 3 -19.04 -0.64 0.17
N GLU A 4 -19.43 0.27 -0.73
CA GLU A 4 -20.46 -0.01 -1.75
C GLU A 4 -20.01 -1.09 -2.74
N PHE A 5 -18.73 -1.09 -3.14
CA PHE A 5 -18.17 -2.16 -3.95
C PHE A 5 -18.29 -3.50 -3.23
N ILE A 6 -17.89 -3.54 -1.95
CA ILE A 6 -17.99 -4.75 -1.14
C ILE A 6 -19.44 -5.24 -1.04
N PHE A 7 -20.43 -4.37 -0.81
CA PHE A 7 -21.86 -4.78 -0.81
C PHE A 7 -22.37 -5.32 -2.15
N ASN A 8 -21.84 -4.83 -3.27
CA ASN A 8 -22.28 -5.23 -4.60
C ASN A 8 -21.60 -6.50 -5.12
N LEU A 9 -20.66 -7.09 -4.36
CA LEU A 9 -20.11 -8.41 -4.68
C LEU A 9 -21.20 -9.47 -4.49
N ARG A 10 -21.65 -10.09 -5.59
CA ARG A 10 -22.69 -11.12 -5.58
C ARG A 10 -22.11 -12.49 -5.23
N GLU A 11 -22.91 -13.34 -4.58
CA GLU A 11 -22.52 -14.73 -4.23
C GLU A 11 -22.04 -15.55 -5.43
N ARG A 12 -22.63 -15.35 -6.62
CA ARG A 12 -22.21 -16.06 -7.85
C ARG A 12 -20.80 -15.67 -8.32
N THR A 13 -20.31 -14.51 -7.88
CA THR A 13 -18.97 -14.01 -8.15
C THR A 13 -17.98 -14.46 -7.07
N LEU A 14 -18.48 -15.02 -5.97
CA LEU A 14 -17.72 -15.47 -4.82
C LEU A 14 -17.53 -16.99 -4.89
N THR A 15 -16.34 -17.43 -5.27
CA THR A 15 -15.99 -18.86 -5.27
C THR A 15 -15.70 -19.36 -3.85
N LYS A 16 -15.64 -20.69 -3.65
CA LYS A 16 -15.08 -21.28 -2.43
C LYS A 16 -13.67 -20.73 -2.23
N GLY A 17 -13.48 -19.88 -1.21
CA GLY A 17 -12.19 -19.23 -0.91
C GLY A 17 -12.23 -17.72 -0.74
N MET A 18 -13.40 -17.08 -0.86
CA MET A 18 -13.58 -15.62 -0.68
C MET A 18 -14.26 -15.26 0.66
N GLN A 19 -14.11 -16.11 1.68
CA GLN A 19 -14.75 -15.95 3.00
C GLN A 19 -14.47 -14.59 3.65
N ILE A 20 -13.25 -14.05 3.48
CA ILE A 20 -12.88 -12.73 4.01
C ILE A 20 -13.79 -11.61 3.50
N LEU A 21 -14.24 -11.67 2.24
CA LEU A 21 -15.11 -10.64 1.67
C LEU A 21 -16.53 -10.75 2.23
N ASN A 22 -17.01 -11.97 2.46
CA ASN A 22 -18.30 -12.20 3.11
C ASN A 22 -18.28 -11.66 4.54
N GLU A 23 -17.24 -11.97 5.31
CA GLU A 23 -17.09 -11.45 6.66
C GLU A 23 -16.99 -9.91 6.69
N LEU A 24 -16.28 -9.32 5.72
CA LEU A 24 -16.20 -7.87 5.58
C LEU A 24 -17.55 -7.25 5.20
N GLN A 25 -18.34 -7.89 4.32
CA GLN A 25 -19.72 -7.51 4.02
C GLN A 25 -20.58 -7.53 5.29
N GLN A 26 -20.51 -8.62 6.08
CA GLN A 26 -21.29 -8.76 7.30
C GLN A 26 -20.95 -7.68 8.34
N ILE A 27 -19.65 -7.36 8.50
CA ILE A 27 -19.21 -6.25 9.36
C ILE A 27 -19.84 -4.94 8.86
N PHE A 28 -19.74 -4.63 7.57
CA PHE A 28 -20.30 -3.39 7.03
C PHE A 28 -21.82 -3.31 7.14
N VAL A 29 -22.55 -4.42 6.96
CA VAL A 29 -24.01 -4.47 7.18
C VAL A 29 -24.34 -4.18 8.63
N HIS A 30 -23.65 -4.82 9.58
CA HIS A 30 -23.90 -4.58 11.00
C HIS A 30 -23.58 -3.15 11.42
N LEU A 31 -22.43 -2.61 11.00
CA LEU A 31 -22.06 -1.23 11.30
C LEU A 31 -23.01 -0.20 10.70
N GLN A 32 -23.71 -0.53 9.60
CA GLN A 32 -24.63 0.39 8.94
C GLN A 32 -26.09 0.24 9.41
N CYS A 33 -26.54 -0.98 9.68
CA CYS A 33 -27.97 -1.28 9.86
C CYS A 33 -28.34 -1.77 11.26
N SER A 34 -27.37 -2.22 12.06
CA SER A 34 -27.65 -2.74 13.41
C SER A 34 -27.84 -1.61 14.42
N THR A 35 -28.68 -1.84 15.43
CA THR A 35 -28.81 -0.99 16.61
C THR A 35 -27.90 -1.43 17.77
N GLN A 36 -27.16 -2.54 17.60
CA GLN A 36 -26.22 -3.03 18.60
C GLN A 36 -25.03 -2.08 18.73
N LYS A 37 -24.53 -1.93 19.96
CA LYS A 37 -23.38 -1.05 20.27
C LYS A 37 -22.04 -1.57 19.78
N SER A 38 -21.95 -2.86 19.49
CA SER A 38 -20.72 -3.52 19.05
C SER A 38 -21.05 -4.73 18.18
N TRP A 39 -20.04 -5.16 17.43
CA TRP A 39 -20.08 -6.38 16.63
C TRP A 39 -18.86 -7.24 16.98
N ASN A 40 -19.01 -8.56 17.01
CA ASN A 40 -17.91 -9.48 17.26
C ASN A 40 -17.20 -9.82 15.93
N PRO A 41 -15.96 -9.34 15.68
CA PRO A 41 -15.26 -9.57 14.42
C PRO A 41 -14.53 -10.93 14.38
N SER A 42 -14.76 -11.84 15.34
CA SER A 42 -13.97 -13.07 15.48
C SER A 42 -13.91 -13.93 14.22
N ALA A 43 -14.98 -13.99 13.43
CA ALA A 43 -15.00 -14.74 12.17
C ALA A 43 -14.11 -14.08 11.09
N PHE A 44 -14.18 -12.76 10.97
CA PHE A 44 -13.29 -11.96 10.12
C PHE A 44 -11.81 -12.10 10.51
N ILE A 45 -11.49 -12.01 11.81
CA ILE A 45 -10.11 -12.15 12.30
C ILE A 45 -9.56 -13.56 12.01
N LYS A 46 -10.39 -14.60 12.11
CA LYS A 46 -10.00 -15.96 11.70
C LYS A 46 -9.64 -16.03 10.21
N CYS A 47 -10.38 -15.33 9.34
CA CYS A 47 -10.05 -15.27 7.91
C CYS A 47 -8.74 -14.55 7.62
N LEU A 48 -8.31 -13.61 8.47
CA LEU A 48 -7.01 -12.94 8.37
C LEU A 48 -5.85 -13.79 8.91
N ASN A 49 -6.15 -14.94 9.53
CA ASN A 49 -5.17 -15.81 10.17
C ASN A 49 -4.28 -15.08 11.20
N ILE A 50 -4.85 -14.09 11.89
CA ILE A 50 -4.16 -13.37 12.97
C ILE A 50 -4.36 -14.17 14.28
N PRO A 51 -3.29 -14.60 14.95
CA PRO A 51 -3.39 -15.22 16.26
C PRO A 51 -4.07 -14.26 17.26
N PRO A 52 -5.02 -14.73 18.10
CA PRO A 52 -5.77 -13.86 19.03
C PRO A 52 -4.91 -13.05 20.00
N ASN A 53 -3.70 -13.52 20.28
CA ASN A 53 -2.77 -12.89 21.22
C ASN A 53 -1.66 -12.08 20.52
N GLN A 54 -1.71 -11.98 19.18
CA GLN A 54 -0.75 -11.18 18.43
C GLN A 54 -1.24 -9.74 18.36
N GLN A 55 -0.40 -8.81 18.82
CA GLN A 55 -0.61 -7.39 18.59
C GLN A 55 -0.10 -7.03 17.21
N GLN A 56 -0.88 -6.25 16.46
CA GLN A 56 -0.46 -5.62 15.22
C GLN A 56 -0.73 -4.13 15.34
N ASP A 57 0.18 -3.30 14.85
CA ASP A 57 -0.12 -1.90 14.67
C ASP A 57 -1.10 -1.70 13.49
N ALA A 58 -1.68 -0.50 13.39
CA ALA A 58 -2.68 -0.20 12.38
C ALA A 58 -2.15 -0.31 10.95
N GLN A 59 -0.87 0.00 10.73
CA GLN A 59 -0.22 -0.01 9.43
C GLN A 59 0.00 -1.46 8.97
N GLU A 60 0.53 -2.31 9.86
CA GLU A 60 0.74 -3.74 9.62
C GLU A 60 -0.59 -4.44 9.34
N PHE A 61 -1.61 -4.18 10.15
CA PHE A 61 -2.95 -4.72 9.94
C PHE A 61 -3.56 -4.28 8.60
N ASN A 62 -3.44 -3.00 8.24
CA ASN A 62 -3.96 -2.48 6.98
C ASN A 62 -3.27 -3.12 5.77
N LYS A 63 -1.94 -3.29 5.81
CA LYS A 63 -1.19 -4.02 4.76
C LYS A 63 -1.67 -5.45 4.61
N LEU A 64 -1.79 -6.17 5.73
CA LEU A 64 -2.28 -7.55 5.74
C LEU A 64 -3.69 -7.64 5.12
N LEU A 65 -4.60 -6.78 5.57
CA LEU A 65 -5.97 -6.73 5.08
C LEU A 65 -6.03 -6.44 3.58
N LEU A 66 -5.34 -5.39 3.11
CA LEU A 66 -5.35 -5.01 1.69
C LEU A 66 -4.76 -6.11 0.82
N ASN A 67 -3.67 -6.76 1.24
CA ASN A 67 -3.06 -7.88 0.51
C ASN A 67 -4.04 -9.06 0.40
N ILE A 68 -4.65 -9.48 1.51
CA ILE A 68 -5.60 -10.61 1.51
C ILE A 68 -6.82 -10.28 0.64
N VAL A 69 -7.37 -9.07 0.76
CA VAL A 69 -8.51 -8.64 -0.06
C VAL A 69 -8.12 -8.59 -1.53
N GLU A 70 -6.97 -8.02 -1.89
CA GLU A 70 -6.51 -7.92 -3.28
C GLU A 70 -6.28 -9.30 -3.89
N ASP A 71 -5.59 -10.19 -3.19
CA ASP A 71 -5.35 -11.57 -3.64
C ASP A 71 -6.63 -12.37 -3.75
N THR A 72 -7.64 -12.05 -2.92
CA THR A 72 -8.97 -12.64 -3.06
C THR A 72 -9.68 -12.12 -4.30
N LEU A 73 -9.67 -10.80 -4.53
CA LEU A 73 -10.31 -10.19 -5.70
C LEU A 73 -9.67 -10.62 -7.02
N LYS A 74 -8.34 -10.82 -7.05
CA LYS A 74 -7.59 -11.31 -8.22
C LYS A 74 -8.06 -12.67 -8.74
N LYS A 75 -8.72 -13.48 -7.91
CA LYS A 75 -9.28 -14.79 -8.29
C LYS A 75 -10.57 -14.67 -9.10
N SER A 76 -11.17 -13.48 -9.17
CA SER A 76 -12.36 -13.25 -9.98
C SER A 76 -12.02 -13.23 -11.47
N ASP A 77 -12.91 -13.77 -12.31
CA ASP A 77 -12.79 -13.67 -13.77
C ASP A 77 -13.16 -12.27 -14.31
N VAL A 78 -13.75 -11.41 -13.46
CA VAL A 78 -14.21 -10.06 -13.82
C VAL A 78 -13.08 -9.04 -13.59
N PRO A 79 -12.50 -8.42 -14.65
CA PRO A 79 -11.39 -7.47 -14.51
C PRO A 79 -11.69 -6.29 -13.60
N GLU A 80 -12.92 -5.77 -13.62
CA GLU A 80 -13.36 -4.66 -12.78
C GLU A 80 -13.26 -4.99 -11.29
N ILE A 81 -13.47 -6.25 -10.92
CA ILE A 81 -13.35 -6.75 -9.54
C ILE A 81 -11.88 -6.91 -9.16
N ARG A 82 -11.08 -7.54 -10.04
CA ARG A 82 -9.63 -7.73 -9.82
C ARG A 82 -8.90 -6.41 -9.61
N ASP A 83 -9.21 -5.42 -10.44
CA ASP A 83 -8.48 -4.15 -10.47
C ASP A 83 -9.01 -3.12 -9.48
N PHE A 84 -10.10 -3.42 -8.76
CA PHE A 84 -10.78 -2.44 -7.92
C PHE A 84 -9.86 -1.86 -6.83
N LEU A 85 -9.17 -2.74 -6.08
CA LEU A 85 -8.28 -2.29 -5.00
C LEU A 85 -7.10 -1.47 -5.54
N PRO A 86 -6.34 -1.93 -6.55
CA PRO A 86 -5.27 -1.14 -7.14
C PRO A 86 -5.74 0.22 -7.67
N LYS A 87 -6.91 0.27 -8.33
CA LYS A 87 -7.47 1.53 -8.84
C LYS A 87 -7.82 2.54 -7.73
N MET A 88 -8.12 2.06 -6.52
CA MET A 88 -8.56 2.91 -5.41
C MET A 88 -7.43 3.34 -4.48
N PHE A 89 -6.44 2.48 -4.23
CA PHE A 89 -5.42 2.68 -3.19
C PHE A 89 -3.96 2.57 -3.67
N GLN A 90 -3.69 2.05 -4.87
CA GLN A 90 -2.31 1.87 -5.35
C GLN A 90 -1.80 3.11 -6.08
N GLY A 91 -0.73 3.71 -5.55
CA GLY A 91 0.08 4.71 -6.24
C GLY A 91 1.34 4.12 -6.86
N GLU A 92 2.10 4.97 -7.56
CA GLU A 92 3.38 4.63 -8.17
C GLU A 92 4.45 5.64 -7.75
N ILE A 93 5.62 5.14 -7.32
CA ILE A 93 6.82 5.91 -7.02
C ILE A 93 7.99 5.40 -7.87
N SER A 94 9.02 6.22 -8.04
CA SER A 94 10.30 5.77 -8.63
C SER A 94 11.45 6.27 -7.78
N ASN A 95 12.35 5.36 -7.41
CA ASN A 95 13.63 5.73 -6.82
C ASN A 95 14.65 5.91 -7.94
N THR A 96 15.04 7.15 -8.18
CA THR A 96 15.99 7.53 -9.22
C THR A 96 17.35 7.78 -8.60
N THR A 97 18.38 7.07 -9.06
CA THR A 97 19.77 7.32 -8.65
C THR A 97 20.55 7.83 -9.85
N THR A 98 21.04 9.07 -9.77
CA THR A 98 21.79 9.72 -10.84
C THR A 98 23.28 9.76 -10.50
N CYS A 99 24.10 9.09 -11.32
CA CYS A 99 25.55 9.11 -11.14
C CYS A 99 26.12 10.52 -11.40
N ARG A 100 26.94 11.07 -10.50
CA ARG A 100 27.52 12.41 -10.68
C ARG A 100 28.61 12.45 -11.74
N ALA A 101 29.31 11.34 -11.97
CA ALA A 101 30.40 11.25 -12.94
C ALA A 101 29.90 11.16 -14.39
N CYS A 102 29.03 10.19 -14.70
CA CYS A 102 28.56 9.93 -16.06
C CYS A 102 27.14 10.44 -16.35
N ARG A 103 26.46 11.03 -15.35
CA ARG A 103 25.09 11.57 -15.44
C ARG A 103 24.02 10.56 -15.83
N TYR A 104 24.33 9.26 -15.83
CA TYR A 104 23.35 8.22 -16.12
C TYR A 104 22.34 8.08 -14.97
N PRO A 105 21.03 8.17 -15.26
CA PRO A 105 19.99 7.88 -14.29
C PRO A 105 19.67 6.38 -14.25
N SER A 106 19.54 5.82 -13.04
CA SER A 106 18.98 4.50 -12.79
C SER A 106 17.64 4.68 -12.07
N GLU A 107 16.54 4.43 -12.77
CA GLU A 107 15.20 4.46 -12.20
C GLU A 107 14.77 3.07 -11.73
N ARG A 108 14.12 3.03 -10.57
CA ARG A 108 13.50 1.82 -10.01
C ARG A 108 12.04 2.14 -9.67
N PRO A 109 11.10 1.94 -10.61
CA PRO A 109 9.68 2.14 -10.33
C PRO A 109 9.17 1.06 -9.37
N SER A 110 8.31 1.47 -8.44
CA SER A 110 7.59 0.58 -7.53
C SER A 110 6.20 1.11 -7.23
N LYS A 111 5.32 0.22 -6.80
CA LYS A 111 3.96 0.54 -6.37
C LYS A 111 3.92 0.77 -4.87
N PHE A 112 2.98 1.58 -4.40
CA PHE A 112 2.76 1.79 -2.97
C PHE A 112 1.26 1.82 -2.66
N TYR A 113 0.89 1.42 -1.44
CA TYR A 113 -0.47 1.53 -0.89
C TYR A 113 -0.57 2.56 0.25
N GLU A 114 0.57 3.07 0.67
CA GLU A 114 0.75 4.07 1.73
C GLU A 114 2.08 4.81 1.52
N LEU A 115 2.19 6.02 2.07
CA LEU A 115 3.43 6.77 2.15
C LEU A 115 3.89 6.84 3.60
N SER A 116 5.05 6.27 3.92
CA SER A 116 5.65 6.46 5.25
C SER A 116 6.44 7.76 5.28
N VAL A 117 6.02 8.70 6.14
CA VAL A 117 6.63 10.03 6.22
C VAL A 117 7.31 10.28 7.57
N GLN A 118 8.32 11.14 7.58
CA GLN A 118 9.01 11.53 8.80
C GLN A 118 8.13 12.47 9.63
N VAL A 119 7.79 12.08 10.86
CA VAL A 119 7.05 12.96 11.80
C VAL A 119 8.00 13.77 12.67
N LYS A 120 9.10 13.16 13.13
CA LYS A 120 10.01 13.80 14.08
C LYS A 120 10.71 15.01 13.44
N GLY A 121 10.47 16.19 14.01
CA GLY A 121 11.06 17.45 13.58
C GLY A 121 10.28 18.19 12.49
N MET A 122 9.15 17.62 12.02
CA MET A 122 8.29 18.25 11.03
C MET A 122 7.08 18.91 11.70
N LYS A 123 6.68 20.08 11.23
CA LYS A 123 5.56 20.84 11.81
C LYS A 123 4.24 20.54 11.11
N ARG A 124 4.31 20.30 9.81
CA ARG A 124 3.16 20.03 8.96
C ARG A 124 3.40 18.79 8.11
N LEU A 125 2.33 18.19 7.62
CA LEU A 125 2.39 17.02 6.75
C LEU A 125 3.15 17.29 5.45
N GLU A 126 2.99 18.50 4.92
CA GLU A 126 3.68 18.98 3.72
C GLU A 126 5.19 18.95 3.91
N ASP A 127 5.68 19.35 5.10
CA ASP A 127 7.11 19.33 5.43
C ASP A 127 7.62 17.87 5.48
N SER A 128 6.81 16.95 6.03
CA SER A 128 7.12 15.51 6.08
C SER A 128 7.19 14.86 4.70
N ILE A 129 6.25 15.22 3.81
CA ILE A 129 6.22 14.74 2.42
C ILE A 129 7.40 15.33 1.65
N GLU A 130 7.65 16.64 1.79
CA GLU A 130 8.78 17.30 1.12
C GLU A 130 10.10 16.65 1.53
N SER A 131 10.30 16.39 2.82
CA SER A 131 11.49 15.71 3.33
C SER A 131 11.74 14.34 2.68
N MET A 132 10.69 13.59 2.33
CA MET A 132 10.81 12.29 1.64
C MET A 132 11.25 12.44 0.18
N LEU A 133 10.98 13.59 -0.45
CA LEU A 133 11.24 13.86 -1.87
C LEU A 133 12.58 14.57 -2.11
N ILE A 134 13.26 15.02 -1.05
CA ILE A 134 14.57 15.65 -1.13
C ILE A 134 15.62 14.63 -1.60
N PRO A 135 16.44 14.94 -2.63
CA PRO A 135 17.55 14.09 -3.01
C PRO A 135 18.57 13.91 -1.88
N GLU A 136 19.00 12.67 -1.67
CA GLU A 136 20.11 12.36 -0.77
C GLU A 136 21.40 12.08 -1.56
N ALA A 137 22.53 12.51 -1.01
CA ALA A 137 23.84 12.29 -1.60
C ALA A 137 24.41 10.93 -1.17
N LEU A 138 24.72 10.08 -2.14
CA LEU A 138 25.40 8.80 -1.96
C LEU A 138 26.92 9.00 -2.14
N THR A 139 27.62 9.33 -1.06
CA THR A 139 29.06 9.63 -1.05
C THR A 139 29.84 8.81 -0.02
N GLY A 140 31.17 8.89 -0.03
CA GLY A 140 32.02 8.25 0.98
C GLY A 140 31.93 6.72 0.96
N SER A 141 31.55 6.11 2.07
CA SER A 141 31.32 4.65 2.17
C SER A 141 30.04 4.18 1.45
N ASN A 142 29.08 5.09 1.22
CA ASN A 142 27.76 4.81 0.65
C ASN A 142 27.67 5.06 -0.86
N LYS A 143 28.80 5.04 -1.57
CA LYS A 143 28.84 5.28 -3.02
C LYS A 143 28.03 4.27 -3.83
N TYR A 144 27.40 4.75 -4.88
CA TYR A 144 26.59 3.97 -5.82
C TYR A 144 27.48 3.19 -6.81
N LEU A 145 27.23 1.89 -6.97
CA LEU A 145 27.87 1.10 -8.04
C LEU A 145 27.20 1.41 -9.37
N CYS A 146 27.82 2.26 -10.18
CA CYS A 146 27.26 2.69 -11.45
C CYS A 146 27.42 1.61 -12.53
N SER A 147 26.32 1.20 -13.16
CA SER A 147 26.32 0.20 -14.23
C SER A 147 27.02 0.65 -15.51
N ARG A 148 27.17 1.96 -15.74
CA ARG A 148 27.91 2.51 -16.90
C ARG A 148 29.40 2.74 -16.62
N CYS A 149 29.75 3.21 -15.42
CA CYS A 149 31.15 3.40 -15.05
C CYS A 149 31.84 2.10 -14.61
N HIS A 150 31.06 1.06 -14.31
CA HIS A 150 31.52 -0.22 -13.76
C HIS A 150 32.33 -0.08 -12.46
N CYS A 151 32.09 0.97 -11.69
CA CYS A 151 32.77 1.25 -10.42
C CYS A 151 31.90 2.11 -9.48
N LYS A 152 32.33 2.23 -8.22
CA LYS A 152 31.64 3.05 -7.20
C LYS A 152 31.83 4.54 -7.49
N GLN A 153 30.72 5.26 -7.59
CA GLN A 153 30.67 6.68 -7.90
C GLN A 153 29.80 7.41 -6.89
N ASP A 154 30.07 8.70 -6.72
CA ASP A 154 29.13 9.58 -6.02
C ASP A 154 27.86 9.72 -6.86
N ALA A 155 26.71 9.72 -6.22
CA ALA A 155 25.41 9.81 -6.89
C ALA A 155 24.39 10.56 -6.04
N ASP A 156 23.31 10.99 -6.66
CA ASP A 156 22.16 11.58 -5.98
C ASP A 156 20.97 10.62 -6.12
N ARG A 157 20.38 10.19 -5.00
CA ARG A 157 19.20 9.33 -4.98
C ARG A 157 17.97 10.14 -4.56
N GLN A 158 16.88 10.01 -5.30
CA GLN A 158 15.65 10.73 -5.04
C GLN A 158 14.44 9.81 -5.23
N THR A 159 13.45 9.94 -4.35
CA THR A 159 12.12 9.35 -4.54
C THR A 159 11.22 10.34 -5.29
N VAL A 160 10.57 9.86 -6.35
CA VAL A 160 9.67 10.65 -7.19
C VAL A 160 8.28 10.02 -7.16
N LEU A 161 7.26 10.78 -6.78
CA LEU A 161 5.86 10.37 -6.91
C LEU A 161 5.46 10.43 -8.39
N LYS A 162 5.12 9.29 -8.99
CA LYS A 162 4.72 9.18 -10.40
C LYS A 162 3.21 9.20 -10.57
N LYS A 163 2.47 8.57 -9.65
CA LYS A 163 1.00 8.52 -9.65
C LYS A 163 0.46 8.44 -8.22
N LEU A 164 -0.54 9.27 -7.91
CA LEU A 164 -1.26 9.21 -6.64
C LEU A 164 -2.57 8.41 -6.77
N PRO A 165 -2.95 7.62 -5.76
CA PRO A 165 -4.24 6.95 -5.72
C PRO A 165 -5.38 7.90 -5.33
N PRO A 166 -6.64 7.57 -5.65
CA PRO A 166 -7.81 8.29 -5.14
C PRO A 166 -7.92 8.35 -3.61
N VAL A 167 -7.46 7.30 -2.93
CA VAL A 167 -7.32 7.29 -1.47
C VAL A 167 -5.86 7.07 -1.12
N LEU A 168 -5.25 8.09 -0.52
CA LEU A 168 -3.87 8.09 -0.08
C LEU A 168 -3.80 7.83 1.42
N ASN A 169 -3.15 6.73 1.80
CA ASN A 169 -2.81 6.44 3.20
C ASN A 169 -1.42 7.03 3.52
N ILE A 170 -1.29 7.68 4.67
CA ILE A 170 -0.04 8.27 5.17
C ILE A 170 0.15 7.89 6.64
#